data_AF-A0AA42B402-F1
#
_entry.id   AF-A0AA42B402-F1
#
_cell.length_a   1.000
_cell.length_b   1.000
_cell.length_c   1.000
_cell.angle_alpha   90.00
_cell.angle_beta   90.00
_cell.angle_gamma   90.00
#
_symmetry.space_group_name_H-M   'P 1'
#
loop_
_entity.id
_entity.type
_entity.pdbx_description
1 polymer ?
#
loop_
_entity_poly.entity_id
_entity_poly.type
_entity_poly.pdbx_seq_one_letter_code
_entity_poly.pdbx_strand_id
1 'polypeptide(L)'
;MVINGCAVIDSSGPVAYRIDNYDRKNNTEVHLMDVNGKVLSTILKKKLRLLGRWEGSILGNAFKEKTWFQVRKFAKHGLGLNVTLRSELEQTDLDSYTMERLEGCSKLSCKIVDVQTGRIVAVLKQKQSSGGSGRIERKRHNYSR
;
A
#
# COMPACT_ATOMS: atom_id res chain seq x y z
N MET A 1 10.70 -13.27 7.48
CA MET A 1 9.87 -12.83 6.34
C MET A 1 10.83 -12.28 5.31
N VAL A 2 11.28 -13.15 4.42
CA VAL A 2 12.01 -12.75 3.22
C VAL A 2 10.94 -12.15 2.30
N ILE A 3 11.11 -10.89 1.92
CA ILE A 3 10.28 -10.30 0.88
C ILE A 3 11.00 -10.67 -0.41
N ASN A 4 10.48 -11.65 -1.13
CA ASN A 4 10.84 -11.84 -2.53
C ASN A 4 10.10 -10.72 -3.28
N GLY A 5 10.80 -9.90 -4.06
CA GLY A 5 10.23 -8.74 -4.73
C GLY A 5 8.91 -9.03 -5.47
N CYS A 6 8.08 -8.00 -5.63
CA CYS A 6 6.85 -8.07 -6.40
C CYS A 6 6.76 -6.93 -7.42
N ALA A 7 5.93 -7.11 -8.45
CA ALA A 7 5.62 -6.09 -9.43
C ALA A 7 4.15 -5.71 -9.33
N VAL A 8 3.86 -4.41 -9.40
CA VAL A 8 2.52 -3.87 -9.56
C VAL A 8 2.26 -3.76 -11.05
N ILE A 9 1.24 -4.46 -11.53
CA ILE A 9 0.83 -4.45 -12.92
C ILE A 9 -0.40 -3.54 -13.02
N ASP A 10 -0.37 -2.61 -13.97
CA ASP A 10 -1.54 -1.77 -14.23
C ASP A 10 -2.67 -2.58 -14.88
N SER A 11 -3.87 -2.00 -14.95
CA SER A 11 -5.02 -2.67 -15.56
C SER A 11 -4.90 -2.89 -17.08
N SER A 12 -4.02 -2.14 -17.75
CA SER A 12 -3.70 -2.29 -19.18
C SER A 12 -2.67 -3.40 -19.48
N GLY A 13 -1.98 -3.91 -18.46
CA GLY A 13 -1.08 -5.06 -18.55
C GLY A 13 0.42 -4.79 -18.34
N PRO A 14 0.98 -3.61 -18.66
CA PRO A 14 2.35 -3.27 -18.31
C PRO A 14 2.62 -3.21 -16.80
N VAL A 15 3.90 -3.36 -16.44
CA VAL A 15 4.37 -3.12 -15.07
C VAL A 15 4.30 -1.61 -14.81
N ALA A 16 3.62 -1.21 -13.75
CA ALA A 16 3.59 0.17 -13.27
C ALA A 16 4.74 0.44 -12.31
N TYR A 17 4.98 -0.49 -11.37
CA TYR A 17 5.99 -0.34 -10.33
C TYR A 17 6.63 -1.67 -9.98
N ARG A 18 7.88 -1.59 -9.53
CA ARG A 18 8.58 -2.71 -8.90
C ARG A 18 8.70 -2.42 -7.41
N ILE A 19 8.46 -3.41 -6.58
CA ILE A 19 8.62 -3.34 -5.13
C ILE A 19 9.59 -4.45 -4.76
N ASP A 20 10.79 -4.09 -4.34
CA ASP A 20 11.82 -5.09 -4.04
C ASP A 20 12.59 -4.73 -2.78
N ASN A 21 13.23 -5.74 -2.20
CA ASN A 21 14.20 -5.59 -1.13
C ASN A 21 15.54 -6.08 -1.69
N TYR A 22 16.35 -5.15 -2.23
CA TYR A 22 17.67 -5.51 -2.72
C TYR A 22 18.49 -6.15 -1.59
N ASP A 23 19.05 -7.30 -1.94
CA ASP A 23 19.36 -8.43 -1.09
C ASP A 23 20.45 -8.18 -0.03
N ARG A 24 20.05 -8.20 1.25
CA ARG A 24 20.79 -8.83 2.35
C ARG A 24 19.80 -9.41 3.37
N LYS A 25 20.08 -10.59 3.92
CA LYS A 25 19.39 -11.11 5.12
C LYS A 25 19.38 -10.02 6.19
N ASN A 26 18.18 -9.68 6.69
CA ASN A 26 17.88 -8.64 7.68
C ASN A 26 17.72 -7.20 7.17
N ASN A 27 17.69 -6.95 5.87
CA ASN A 27 17.41 -5.60 5.37
C ASN A 27 15.99 -5.14 5.78
N THR A 28 15.91 -3.97 6.40
CA THR A 28 14.68 -3.30 6.83
C THR A 28 14.08 -2.42 5.74
N GLU A 29 14.77 -2.28 4.61
CA GLU A 29 14.38 -1.39 3.53
C GLU A 29 13.57 -2.13 2.46
N VAL A 30 12.58 -1.44 1.91
CA VAL A 30 11.81 -1.88 0.75
C VAL A 30 11.76 -0.72 -0.23
N HIS A 31 12.14 -0.96 -1.48
CA HIS A 31 12.22 0.08 -2.50
C HIS A 31 11.01 -0.03 -3.44
N LEU A 32 10.29 1.08 -3.57
CA LEU A 32 9.34 1.32 -4.64
C LEU A 32 10.10 1.96 -5.81
N MET A 33 10.04 1.33 -6.98
CA MET A 33 10.79 1.72 -8.16
C MET A 33 9.88 1.88 -9.38
N ASP A 34 10.32 2.70 -10.33
CA ASP A 34 9.76 2.72 -11.66
C ASP A 34 10.14 1.47 -12.48
N VAL A 35 9.64 1.40 -13.71
CA VAL A 35 9.87 0.27 -14.63
C VAL A 35 11.35 0.06 -14.99
N ASN A 36 12.14 1.13 -14.96
CA ASN A 36 13.57 1.17 -15.30
C ASN A 36 14.47 0.86 -14.09
N GLY A 37 13.89 0.69 -12.89
CA GLY A 37 14.63 0.41 -11.66
C GLY A 37 15.10 1.67 -10.91
N LYS A 38 14.63 2.87 -11.29
CA LYS A 38 14.88 4.08 -10.51
C LYS A 38 14.04 4.04 -9.22
N VAL A 39 14.70 4.19 -8.08
CA VAL A 39 14.03 4.28 -6.78
C VAL A 39 13.21 5.56 -6.70
N LEU A 40 11.89 5.40 -6.55
CA LEU A 40 10.93 6.49 -6.33
C LEU A 40 10.78 6.78 -4.84
N SER A 41 10.75 5.72 -4.02
CA SER A 41 10.67 5.82 -2.57
C SER A 41 11.25 4.58 -1.89
N THR A 42 11.77 4.75 -0.69
CA THR A 42 12.27 3.71 0.20
C THR A 42 11.44 3.70 1.47
N ILE A 43 10.87 2.54 1.77
CA ILE A 43 10.13 2.26 3.01
C ILE A 43 11.10 1.62 3.99
N LEU A 44 11.43 2.33 5.07
CA LEU A 44 12.23 1.82 6.17
C LEU A 44 11.33 1.19 7.22
N LYS A 45 11.49 -0.12 7.46
CA LYS A 45 10.73 -0.86 8.47
C LYS A 45 11.38 -0.75 9.84
N LYS A 46 10.73 -0.08 10.78
CA LYS A 46 11.16 -0.02 12.18
C LYS A 46 10.49 -1.17 12.96
N LYS A 47 11.29 -2.10 13.52
CA LYS A 47 10.74 -3.21 14.32
C LYS A 47 10.42 -2.76 15.76
N LEU A 48 9.29 -2.07 15.94
CA LEU A 48 8.55 -2.12 17.20
C LEU A 48 7.34 -3.02 16.99
N ARG A 49 7.39 -4.28 17.45
CA ARG A 49 6.29 -5.26 17.36
C ARG A 49 5.57 -5.46 18.68
N LEU A 50 5.53 -4.42 19.51
CA LEU A 50 4.80 -4.48 20.77
C LEU A 50 3.31 -4.26 20.48
N LEU A 51 2.45 -5.14 21.00
CA LEU A 51 0.99 -4.99 21.00
C LEU A 51 0.34 -4.83 19.60
N GLY A 52 0.94 -5.40 18.55
CA GLY A 52 0.39 -5.32 17.19
C GLY A 52 0.54 -3.95 16.52
N ARG A 53 1.36 -3.06 17.08
CA ARG A 53 1.84 -1.83 16.44
C ARG A 53 2.99 -2.16 15.48
N TRP A 54 3.08 -1.40 14.41
CA TRP A 54 4.22 -1.38 13.49
C TRP A 54 4.51 0.07 13.09
N GLU A 55 5.77 0.38 12.87
CA GLU A 55 6.19 1.70 12.42
C GLU A 55 7.12 1.56 11.22
N GLY A 56 7.06 2.56 10.36
CA GLY A 56 8.04 2.74 9.32
C GLY A 56 8.19 4.20 8.96
N SER A 57 9.13 4.47 8.07
CA SER A 57 9.24 5.77 7.42
C SER A 57 9.36 5.59 5.92
N ILE A 58 8.91 6.60 5.18
CA ILE A 58 9.00 6.69 3.75
C ILE A 58 9.97 7.83 3.44
N LEU A 59 10.98 7.52 2.63
CA LEU A 59 11.97 8.46 2.10
C LEU A 59 11.84 8.45 0.58
N GLY A 60 11.75 9.60 -0.10
CA GLY A 60 11.85 9.62 -1.56
C GLY A 60 11.08 10.76 -2.19
N ASN A 61 11.32 10.99 -3.48
CA ASN A 61 10.95 12.22 -4.18
C ASN A 61 9.46 12.60 -4.13
N ALA A 62 8.55 11.65 -3.89
CA ALA A 62 7.12 11.92 -3.69
C ALA A 62 6.83 12.68 -2.39
N PHE A 63 7.68 12.50 -1.37
CA PHE A 63 7.64 13.19 -0.10
C PHE A 63 8.93 14.02 0.01
N LYS A 64 8.84 15.35 -0.07
CA LYS A 64 10.01 16.24 0.06
C LYS A 64 10.79 16.00 1.35
N GLU A 65 10.14 15.38 2.34
CA GLU A 65 10.61 15.14 3.70
C GLU A 65 10.31 13.70 4.12
N LYS A 66 11.04 13.23 5.13
CA LYS A 66 10.80 11.91 5.72
C LYS A 66 9.43 11.87 6.39
N THR A 67 8.58 10.98 5.90
CA THR A 67 7.24 10.78 6.47
C THR A 67 7.25 9.50 7.29
N TRP A 68 6.91 9.60 8.57
CA TRP A 68 6.70 8.46 9.44
C TRP A 68 5.28 7.94 9.26
N PHE A 69 5.13 6.62 9.27
CA PHE A 69 3.81 6.01 9.35
C PHE A 69 3.76 4.99 10.47
N GLN A 70 2.58 4.90 11.05
CA GLN A 70 2.30 3.97 12.12
C GLN A 70 1.07 3.14 11.76
N VAL A 71 1.19 1.82 11.89
CA VAL A 71 0.10 0.88 11.68
C VAL A 71 -0.30 0.27 13.03
N ARG A 72 -1.58 0.35 13.38
CA ARG A 72 -2.15 -0.29 14.57
C ARG A 72 -3.30 -1.22 14.17
N LYS A 73 -3.39 -2.38 14.81
CA LYS A 73 -4.63 -3.16 14.77
C LYS A 73 -5.65 -2.48 15.68
N PHE A 74 -6.87 -2.24 15.19
CA PHE A 74 -7.93 -1.64 16.01
C PHE A 74 -9.12 -2.58 16.25
N ALA A 75 -9.23 -3.69 15.52
CA ALA A 75 -10.26 -4.71 15.74
C ALA A 75 -9.69 -5.95 16.44
N LYS A 76 -10.39 -6.43 17.49
CA LYS A 76 -10.01 -7.62 18.30
C LYS A 76 -9.79 -8.89 17.46
N HIS A 77 -10.44 -9.00 16.31
CA HIS A 77 -10.32 -10.17 15.41
C HIS A 77 -9.42 -9.94 14.18
N GLY A 78 -8.63 -8.86 14.15
CA GLY A 78 -7.66 -8.61 13.06
C GLY A 78 -8.30 -8.29 11.71
N LEU A 79 -9.54 -7.78 11.72
CA LEU A 79 -10.32 -7.42 10.53
C LEU A 79 -10.03 -6.00 10.02
N GLY A 80 -9.33 -5.16 10.80
CA GLY A 80 -9.01 -3.78 10.42
C GLY A 80 -7.66 -3.29 10.93
N LEU A 81 -7.03 -2.43 10.14
CA LEU A 81 -5.79 -1.71 10.46
C LEU A 81 -6.03 -0.21 10.39
N ASN A 82 -5.49 0.54 11.33
CA ASN A 82 -5.41 1.99 11.28
C ASN A 82 -3.99 2.38 10.90
N VAL A 83 -3.85 3.30 9.95
CA VAL A 83 -2.59 3.81 9.43
C VAL A 83 -2.58 5.32 9.65
N THR A 84 -1.64 5.82 10.43
CA THR A 84 -1.44 7.25 10.68
C THR A 84 -0.15 7.69 10.01
N LEU A 85 -0.19 8.82 9.29
CA LEU A 85 0.98 9.46 8.69
C LEU A 85 1.39 10.68 9.53
N ARG A 86 2.69 10.86 9.73
CA ARG A 86 3.30 12.01 10.42
C ARG A 86 4.47 12.54 9.63
N SER A 87 4.54 13.87 9.47
CA SER A 87 5.76 14.52 8.97
C SER A 87 6.79 14.59 10.10
N GLU A 88 8.07 14.47 9.74
CA GLU A 88 9.17 14.73 10.65
C GLU A 88 9.23 16.21 11.08
N LEU A 89 8.80 17.14 10.24
CA LEU A 89 8.86 18.58 10.50
C LEU A 89 7.72 19.10 11.35
N GLU A 90 6.49 18.70 11.04
CA GLU A 90 5.32 19.26 11.73
C GLU A 90 5.01 18.54 13.05
N GLN A 91 5.60 17.35 13.30
CA GLN A 91 5.33 16.48 14.46
C GLN A 91 3.84 16.17 14.73
N THR A 92 2.95 16.61 13.84
CA THR A 92 1.50 16.38 13.87
C THR A 92 1.13 15.26 12.91
N ASP A 93 0.02 14.59 13.22
CA ASP A 93 -0.58 13.60 12.32
C ASP A 93 -1.14 14.35 11.10
N LEU A 94 -0.60 14.08 9.90
CA LEU A 94 -1.10 14.67 8.65
C LEU A 94 -2.43 14.03 8.27
N ASP A 95 -2.37 12.70 8.12
CA ASP A 95 -3.48 11.92 7.61
C ASP A 95 -3.67 10.66 8.44
N SER A 96 -4.91 10.17 8.46
CA SER A 96 -5.24 8.88 9.05
C SER A 96 -6.16 8.11 8.12
N TYR A 97 -5.86 6.82 7.98
CA TYR A 97 -6.59 5.89 7.12
C TYR A 97 -6.95 4.63 7.88
N THR A 98 -8.08 4.01 7.55
CA THR A 98 -8.36 2.62 7.93
C THR A 98 -8.25 1.71 6.71
N MET A 99 -7.68 0.53 6.91
CA MET A 99 -7.80 -0.58 5.99
C MET A 99 -8.76 -1.59 6.59
N GLU A 100 -9.87 -1.82 5.91
CA GLU A 100 -10.97 -2.67 6.36
C GLU A 100 -11.17 -3.81 5.39
N ARG A 101 -11.33 -5.04 5.89
CA ARG A 101 -11.76 -6.16 5.04
C ARG A 101 -13.15 -5.87 4.47
N LEU A 102 -13.35 -6.24 3.21
CA LEU A 102 -14.70 -6.29 2.65
C LEU A 102 -15.43 -7.50 3.21
N GLU A 103 -16.58 -7.27 3.85
CA GLU A 103 -17.43 -8.34 4.36
C GLU A 103 -17.91 -9.26 3.23
N GLY A 104 -18.05 -10.55 3.52
CA GLY A 104 -18.51 -11.55 2.56
C GLY A 104 -17.53 -11.88 1.42
N CYS A 105 -16.32 -11.30 1.38
CA CYS A 105 -15.31 -11.57 0.35
C CYS A 105 -14.20 -12.53 0.84
N SER A 106 -13.51 -13.16 -0.13
CA SER A 106 -12.31 -13.99 0.13
C SER A 106 -11.21 -13.20 0.87
N LYS A 107 -10.23 -13.92 1.44
CA LYS A 107 -9.20 -13.45 2.39
C LYS A 107 -8.39 -12.20 2.00
N LEU A 108 -8.48 -11.72 0.75
CA LEU A 108 -7.60 -10.67 0.20
C LEU A 108 -8.33 -9.39 -0.25
N SER A 109 -9.64 -9.24 -0.05
CA SER A 109 -10.34 -8.02 -0.47
C SER A 109 -10.46 -7.02 0.70
N CYS A 110 -10.03 -5.78 0.47
CA CYS A 110 -10.09 -4.70 1.47
C CYS A 110 -10.36 -3.35 0.82
N LYS A 111 -10.75 -2.37 1.63
CA LYS A 111 -10.85 -0.96 1.24
C LYS A 111 -9.97 -0.12 2.15
N ILE A 112 -9.47 0.98 1.63
CA ILE A 112 -8.78 2.03 2.37
C ILE A 112 -9.73 3.21 2.47
N VAL A 113 -9.99 3.67 3.69
CA VAL A 113 -10.92 4.74 4.01
C VAL A 113 -10.15 5.87 4.66
N ASP A 114 -10.35 7.09 4.19
CA ASP A 114 -9.87 8.30 4.84
C ASP A 114 -10.68 8.56 6.11
N VAL A 115 -10.01 8.72 7.26
CA VAL A 115 -10.66 8.83 8.57
C VAL A 115 -11.38 10.17 8.74
N GLN A 116 -10.85 11.25 8.16
CA GLN A 116 -11.41 12.60 8.33
C GLN A 116 -12.71 12.76 7.54
N THR A 117 -12.72 12.25 6.31
CA THR A 117 -13.83 12.41 5.36
C THR A 117 -14.77 11.22 5.31
N GLY A 118 -14.35 10.06 5.82
CA GLY A 118 -15.06 8.78 5.70
C GLY A 118 -15.10 8.22 4.27
N ARG A 119 -14.37 8.82 3.32
CA ARG A 119 -14.41 8.45 1.91
C ARG A 119 -13.51 7.25 1.65
N ILE A 120 -13.96 6.36 0.75
CA ILE A 120 -13.12 5.27 0.23
C ILE A 120 -12.13 5.87 -0.77
N VAL A 121 -10.83 5.77 -0.46
CA VAL A 121 -9.75 6.29 -1.31
C VAL A 121 -9.11 5.20 -2.17
N ALA A 122 -9.23 3.94 -1.77
CA ALA A 122 -8.78 2.80 -2.58
C ALA A 122 -9.56 1.52 -2.23
N VAL A 123 -9.66 0.61 -3.19
CA VAL A 123 -10.24 -0.73 -2.97
C VAL A 123 -9.35 -1.78 -3.60
N LEU A 124 -8.95 -2.76 -2.79
CA LEU A 124 -8.31 -3.99 -3.24
C LEU A 124 -9.37 -5.07 -3.41
N LYS A 125 -9.44 -5.63 -4.61
CA LYS A 125 -10.30 -6.78 -4.94
C LYS A 125 -9.44 -7.90 -5.50
N GLN A 126 -9.85 -9.15 -5.24
CA GLN A 126 -9.26 -10.30 -5.91
C GLN A 126 -9.53 -10.21 -7.42
N LYS A 127 -8.49 -10.42 -8.24
CA LYS A 127 -8.64 -10.57 -9.68
C LYS A 127 -9.53 -11.80 -9.96
N GLN A 128 -10.68 -11.57 -10.58
CA GLN A 128 -11.58 -12.63 -11.04
C GLN A 128 -11.17 -12.96 -12.49
N SER A 129 -10.30 -13.95 -12.70
CA SER A 129 -10.10 -14.53 -14.04
C SER A 129 -10.79 -15.88 -14.12
N SER A 130 -11.88 -15.95 -14.87
CA SER A 130 -12.44 -17.20 -15.35
C SER A 130 -11.60 -17.66 -16.55
N GLY A 131 -10.61 -18.53 -16.33
CA GLY A 131 -9.80 -19.13 -17.38
C GLY A 131 -8.42 -18.48 -17.57
N GLY A 132 -7.39 -19.33 -17.69
CA GLY A 132 -6.03 -18.92 -18.04
C GLY A 132 -6.00 -18.21 -19.41
N SER A 133 -5.09 -17.24 -19.56
CA SER A 133 -5.01 -16.27 -20.66
C SER A 133 -6.15 -15.25 -20.71
N GLY A 134 -6.05 -14.25 -19.83
CA GLY A 134 -6.98 -13.13 -19.79
C GLY A 134 -6.69 -12.07 -20.85
N ARG A 135 -7.54 -12.00 -21.86
CA ARG A 135 -7.84 -10.77 -22.61
C ARG A 135 -8.85 -9.98 -21.79
N ILE A 136 -8.55 -8.72 -21.46
CA ILE A 136 -9.48 -7.85 -20.73
C ILE A 136 -9.93 -6.73 -21.67
N GLU A 137 -11.18 -6.84 -22.11
CA GLU A 137 -11.99 -5.68 -22.49
C GLU A 137 -12.57 -5.07 -21.21
N ARG A 138 -12.75 -3.74 -21.13
CA ARG A 138 -14.07 -3.13 -20.81
C ARG A 138 -14.11 -1.60 -20.97
N LYS A 139 -15.23 -1.20 -21.61
CA LYS A 139 -16.08 0.00 -21.50
C LYS A 139 -15.44 1.38 -21.36
N ARG A 140 -15.37 2.08 -22.50
CA ARG A 140 -15.34 3.55 -22.59
C ARG A 140 -16.55 4.14 -21.89
N HIS A 141 -16.33 5.07 -20.96
CA HIS A 141 -17.31 6.11 -20.65
C HIS A 141 -16.93 7.32 -21.48
N ASN A 142 -17.79 7.67 -22.44
CA ASN A 142 -17.69 8.90 -23.19
C ASN A 142 -18.09 10.04 -22.24
N TYR A 143 -17.19 10.98 -21.98
CA TYR A 143 -17.60 12.34 -21.65
C TYR A 143 -17.74 13.09 -22.96
N SER A 144 -18.95 13.56 -23.25
CA SER A 144 -19.20 14.49 -24.35
C SER A 144 -18.93 15.91 -23.86
N ARG A 145 -18.11 16.62 -24.66
CA ARG A 145 -17.81 18.07 -24.76
C ARG A 145 -17.75 18.90 -23.50
#